data_AF-A0A178M535-F1
#
_entry.id   AF-A0A178M535-F1
#
_cell.length_a   1.000
_cell.length_b   1.000
_cell.length_c   1.000
_cell.angle_alpha   90.00
_cell.angle_beta   90.00
_cell.angle_gamma   90.00
#
_symmetry.space_group_name_H-M   'P 1'
#
loop_
_entity.id
_entity.type
_entity.pdbx_description
1 polymer ?
#
loop_
_entity_poly.entity_id
_entity_poly.type
_entity_poly.pdbx_seq_one_letter_code
_entity_poly.pdbx_strand_id
1 'polypeptide(L)'
;MSLIETHQAEIEAIVARYASKRSAVLPLLYLAQDTYGYLTDDAIREVAAILELPATDVFEVVGFYTLFYNRPVGTWVLQVCDDVPCCYCGAEELIAALKQTLGIREDETTPDGMFTLQRVKCLAACDRAPVLQANLDYVYDVTPDRVQALLNDLRSRAAEARKRGVSGRFAEDYEFTRDGRLVQIERFAPYRPREFVIEPPAAPATPPPSVAPEADAGLDRPDTRKASPL
;
A
#
# COMPACT_ATOMS: atom_id res chain seq x y z
N MET A 1 -10.23 25.32 10.40
CA MET A 1 -9.66 26.24 9.40
C MET A 1 -9.87 25.59 8.05
N SER A 2 -10.34 26.36 7.08
CA SER A 2 -10.51 25.88 5.72
C SER A 2 -9.16 25.67 5.05
N LEU A 3 -9.12 24.84 4.01
CA LEU A 3 -7.93 24.55 3.22
C LEU A 3 -7.37 25.83 2.62
N ILE A 4 -8.24 26.72 2.13
CA ILE A 4 -7.83 27.99 1.53
C ILE A 4 -7.20 28.94 2.56
N GLU A 5 -7.72 29.01 3.78
CA GLU A 5 -7.15 29.84 4.87
C GLU A 5 -5.72 29.41 5.24
N THR A 6 -5.44 28.10 5.16
CA THR A 6 -4.19 27.53 5.66
C THR A 6 -3.14 27.37 4.55
N HIS A 7 -3.57 27.14 3.31
CA HIS A 7 -2.69 26.75 2.20
C HIS A 7 -2.86 27.59 0.92
N GLN A 8 -3.37 28.83 1.02
CA GLN A 8 -3.64 29.70 -0.14
C GLN A 8 -2.50 29.75 -1.18
N ALA A 9 -1.29 30.08 -0.75
CA ALA A 9 -0.14 30.21 -1.65
C ALA A 9 0.21 28.90 -2.37
N GLU A 10 0.00 27.76 -1.71
CA GLU A 10 0.25 26.45 -2.29
C GLU A 10 -0.84 26.06 -3.29
N ILE A 11 -2.11 26.36 -2.98
CA ILE A 11 -3.23 26.15 -3.89
C ILE A 11 -3.01 26.94 -5.19
N GLU A 12 -2.66 28.23 -5.08
CA GLU A 12 -2.37 29.08 -6.23
C GLU A 12 -1.21 28.52 -7.07
N ALA A 13 -0.13 28.06 -6.41
CA ALA A 13 1.01 27.46 -7.07
C ALA A 13 0.69 26.12 -7.76
N ILE A 14 -0.24 25.31 -7.21
CA ILE A 14 -0.70 24.06 -7.83
C ILE A 14 -1.55 24.38 -9.06
N VAL A 15 -2.53 25.28 -8.93
CA VAL A 15 -3.44 25.65 -10.02
C VAL A 15 -2.67 26.29 -11.18
N ALA A 16 -1.68 27.13 -10.89
CA ALA A 16 -0.86 27.79 -11.90
C ALA A 16 -0.03 26.84 -12.78
N ARG A 17 0.19 25.58 -12.38
CA ARG A 17 0.90 24.57 -13.18
C ARG A 17 0.09 24.09 -14.39
N TYR A 18 -1.22 24.33 -14.40
CA TYR A 18 -2.13 23.76 -15.38
C TYR A 18 -2.84 24.85 -16.17
N ALA A 19 -3.03 24.61 -17.47
CA ALA A 19 -3.81 25.50 -18.33
C ALA A 19 -5.32 25.50 -17.96
N SER A 20 -5.82 24.41 -17.38
CA SER A 20 -7.19 24.28 -16.89
C SER A 20 -7.18 23.97 -15.40
N LYS A 21 -8.01 24.69 -14.63
CA LYS A 21 -8.20 24.44 -13.18
C LYS A 21 -8.61 23.00 -12.91
N ARG A 22 -9.38 22.37 -13.80
CA ARG A 22 -9.83 20.98 -13.65
C ARG A 22 -8.68 19.99 -13.44
N SER A 23 -7.54 20.22 -14.10
CA SER A 23 -6.38 19.34 -14.00
C SER A 23 -5.68 19.36 -12.63
N ALA A 24 -5.97 20.37 -11.79
CA ALA A 24 -5.43 20.48 -10.45
C ALA A 24 -6.20 19.66 -9.39
N VAL A 25 -7.24 18.90 -9.77
CA VAL A 25 -8.09 18.17 -8.82
C VAL A 25 -7.33 17.13 -7.99
N LEU A 26 -6.50 16.29 -8.60
CA LEU A 26 -5.69 15.28 -7.90
C LEU A 26 -4.72 15.91 -6.87
N PRO A 27 -3.83 16.86 -7.24
CA PRO A 27 -2.90 17.44 -6.27
C PRO A 27 -3.58 18.25 -5.17
N LEU A 28 -4.73 18.89 -5.44
CA LEU A 28 -5.50 19.57 -4.38
C LEU A 28 -6.18 18.58 -3.43
N LEU A 29 -6.69 17.45 -3.93
CA LEU A 29 -7.22 16.39 -3.06
C LEU A 29 -6.12 15.80 -2.18
N TYR A 30 -4.90 15.61 -2.70
CA TYR A 30 -3.78 15.19 -1.86
C TYR A 30 -3.41 16.21 -0.79
N LEU A 31 -3.42 17.51 -1.14
CA LEU A 31 -3.22 18.57 -0.16
C LEU A 31 -4.29 18.54 0.94
N ALA A 32 -5.57 18.44 0.55
CA ALA A 32 -6.68 18.34 1.49
C ALA A 32 -6.56 17.10 2.40
N GLN A 33 -6.20 15.96 1.83
CA GLN A 33 -6.00 14.71 2.58
C GLN A 33 -4.85 14.83 3.58
N ASP A 34 -3.74 15.48 3.22
CA ASP A 34 -2.63 15.71 4.16
C ASP A 34 -3.00 16.68 5.29
N THR A 35 -3.82 17.70 5.00
CA THR A 35 -4.27 18.67 5.99
C THR A 35 -5.27 18.07 6.98
N TYR A 36 -6.19 17.23 6.50
CA TYR A 36 -7.29 16.69 7.32
C TYR A 36 -7.07 15.24 7.77
N GLY A 37 -6.05 14.55 7.24
CA GLY A 37 -5.78 13.13 7.44
C GLY A 37 -6.56 12.21 6.51
N TYR A 38 -7.79 12.59 6.16
CA TYR A 38 -8.65 11.90 5.19
C TYR A 38 -9.63 12.92 4.57
N LEU A 39 -10.30 12.54 3.48
CA LEU A 39 -11.21 13.39 2.74
C LEU A 39 -12.65 13.25 3.26
N THR A 40 -13.08 14.22 4.06
CA THR A 40 -14.50 14.37 4.41
C THR A 40 -15.29 14.91 3.21
N ASP A 41 -16.60 14.71 3.19
CA ASP A 41 -17.47 15.29 2.16
C ASP A 41 -17.30 16.81 2.03
N ASP A 42 -17.08 17.50 3.15
CA ASP A 42 -16.87 18.95 3.16
C ASP A 42 -15.51 19.34 2.57
N ALA A 43 -14.45 18.56 2.83
CA ALA A 43 -13.15 18.77 2.20
C ALA A 43 -13.23 18.57 0.68
N ILE A 44 -14.00 17.58 0.21
CA ILE A 44 -14.24 17.33 -1.21
C ILE A 44 -14.99 18.50 -1.86
N ARG A 45 -16.04 19.01 -1.20
CA ARG A 45 -16.80 20.19 -1.66
C ARG A 45 -15.94 21.45 -1.66
N GLU A 46 -15.05 21.60 -0.68
CA GLU A 46 -14.11 22.72 -0.63
C GLU A 46 -13.16 22.71 -1.84
N VAL A 47 -12.56 21.55 -2.17
CA VAL A 47 -11.71 21.41 -3.36
C VAL A 47 -12.51 21.69 -4.65
N ALA A 48 -13.76 21.22 -4.73
CA ALA A 48 -14.63 21.52 -5.86
C ALA A 48 -14.89 23.03 -6.01
N ALA A 49 -15.14 23.73 -4.91
CA ALA A 49 -15.36 25.17 -4.90
C ALA A 49 -14.11 25.96 -5.33
N ILE A 50 -12.92 25.57 -4.84
CA ILE A 50 -11.63 26.17 -5.22
C ILE A 50 -11.40 26.08 -6.75
N LEU A 51 -11.77 24.93 -7.34
CA LEU A 51 -11.58 24.67 -8.77
C LEU A 51 -12.74 25.13 -9.65
N GLU A 52 -13.83 25.64 -9.06
CA GLU A 52 -15.08 26.00 -9.74
C GLU A 52 -15.67 24.83 -10.54
N LEU A 53 -15.63 23.62 -9.95
CA LEU A 53 -16.17 22.39 -10.54
C LEU A 53 -17.45 21.93 -9.82
N PRO A 54 -18.32 21.16 -10.50
CA PRO A 54 -19.36 20.40 -9.81
C PRO A 54 -18.74 19.47 -8.76
N ALA A 55 -19.30 19.45 -7.55
CA ALA A 55 -18.81 18.57 -6.50
C ALA A 55 -18.87 17.09 -6.90
N THR A 56 -19.86 16.69 -7.71
CA THR A 56 -20.03 15.34 -8.25
C THR A 56 -18.79 14.85 -8.98
N ASP A 57 -18.18 15.68 -9.83
CA ASP A 57 -16.97 15.33 -10.59
C ASP A 57 -15.81 15.02 -9.64
N VAL A 58 -15.71 15.74 -8.51
CA VAL A 58 -14.65 15.52 -7.52
C VAL A 58 -14.93 14.28 -6.68
N PHE A 59 -16.19 14.02 -6.31
CA PHE A 59 -16.60 12.78 -5.64
C PHE A 59 -16.30 11.55 -6.51
N GLU A 60 -16.53 11.62 -7.82
CA GLU A 60 -16.18 10.55 -8.76
C GLU A 60 -14.68 10.25 -8.76
N VAL A 61 -13.83 11.29 -8.76
CA VAL A 61 -12.37 11.14 -8.68
C VAL A 61 -11.97 10.46 -7.37
N VAL A 62 -12.54 10.87 -6.23
CA VAL A 62 -12.26 10.27 -4.92
C VAL A 62 -12.69 8.80 -4.87
N GLY A 63 -13.84 8.47 -5.46
CA GLY A 63 -14.31 7.08 -5.54
C GLY A 63 -13.51 6.20 -6.50
N PHE A 64 -12.82 6.80 -7.48
CA PHE A 64 -12.08 6.09 -8.52
C PHE A 64 -10.65 5.72 -8.09
N TYR A 65 -9.93 6.64 -7.43
CA TYR A 65 -8.53 6.41 -7.04
C TYR A 65 -8.41 5.86 -5.63
N THR A 66 -7.71 4.72 -5.48
CA THR A 66 -7.54 4.01 -4.20
C THR A 66 -6.66 4.73 -3.18
N LEU A 67 -5.93 5.77 -3.59
CA LEU A 67 -5.06 6.57 -2.72
C LEU A 67 -5.80 7.72 -2.01
N PHE A 68 -7.08 7.94 -2.34
CA PHE A 68 -7.94 8.89 -1.67
C PHE A 68 -8.80 8.19 -0.62
N TYR A 69 -8.60 8.55 0.65
CA TYR A 69 -9.30 7.96 1.77
C TYR A 69 -10.51 8.81 2.12
N ASN A 70 -11.72 8.31 1.84
CA ASN A 70 -12.98 8.96 2.23
C ASN A 70 -13.53 8.45 3.58
N ARG A 71 -12.72 7.69 4.32
CA ARG A 71 -13.00 7.19 5.65
C ARG A 71 -11.78 7.45 6.55
N PRO A 72 -11.96 7.59 7.87
CA PRO A 72 -10.84 7.76 8.79
C PRO A 72 -9.85 6.60 8.67
N VAL A 73 -8.58 6.95 8.46
CA VAL A 73 -7.44 6.02 8.47
C VAL A 73 -6.52 6.35 9.64
N GLY A 74 -5.68 5.39 10.00
CA GLY A 74 -4.67 5.57 11.02
C GLY A 74 -3.58 6.55 10.59
N THR A 75 -2.73 6.91 11.55
CA THR A 75 -1.55 7.76 11.31
C THR A 75 -0.65 7.18 10.20
N TRP A 76 -0.55 5.86 10.13
CA TRP A 76 0.17 5.12 9.12
C TRP A 76 -0.75 4.15 8.39
N VAL A 77 -0.86 4.31 7.07
CA VAL A 77 -1.48 3.32 6.19
C VAL A 77 -0.40 2.39 5.67
N LEU A 78 -0.42 1.14 6.14
CA LEU A 78 0.48 0.07 5.74
C LEU A 78 -0.12 -0.63 4.52
N GLN A 79 0.53 -0.50 3.37
CA GLN A 79 0.10 -1.10 2.11
C GLN A 79 1.07 -2.23 1.73
N VAL A 80 0.59 -3.46 1.64
CA VAL A 80 1.40 -4.62 1.25
C VAL A 80 0.99 -5.12 -0.12
N CYS A 81 1.96 -5.23 -1.03
CA CYS A 81 1.75 -5.74 -2.38
C CYS A 81 1.49 -7.25 -2.36
N ASP A 82 0.39 -7.70 -2.96
CA ASP A 82 0.03 -9.11 -3.10
C ASP A 82 0.12 -9.65 -4.55
N ASP A 83 0.71 -8.88 -5.46
CA ASP A 83 0.89 -9.33 -6.84
C ASP A 83 1.90 -10.49 -6.93
N VAL A 84 1.88 -11.22 -8.05
CA VAL A 84 2.56 -12.50 -8.24
C VAL A 84 4.00 -12.52 -7.71
N PRO A 85 4.89 -11.55 -8.04
CA PRO A 85 6.26 -11.58 -7.54
C PRO A 85 6.35 -11.46 -6.01
N CYS A 86 5.52 -10.61 -5.40
CA CYS A 86 5.51 -10.44 -3.95
C CYS A 86 4.91 -11.66 -3.25
N CYS A 87 3.88 -12.28 -3.83
CA CYS A 87 3.32 -13.53 -3.34
C CYS A 87 4.38 -14.64 -3.29
N TYR A 88 5.20 -14.79 -4.34
CA TYR A 88 6.31 -15.76 -4.35
C TYR A 88 7.41 -15.45 -3.33
N CYS A 89 7.59 -14.19 -2.97
CA CYS A 89 8.60 -13.74 -2.02
C CYS A 89 8.09 -13.63 -0.57
N GLY A 90 6.90 -14.17 -0.26
CA GLY A 90 6.41 -14.29 1.11
C GLY A 90 5.50 -13.15 1.58
N ALA A 91 4.77 -12.49 0.67
CA ALA A 91 3.85 -11.41 1.03
C ALA A 91 2.68 -11.88 1.91
N GLU A 92 2.18 -13.11 1.74
CA GLU A 92 1.08 -13.63 2.55
C GLU A 92 1.50 -13.83 4.01
N GLU A 93 2.72 -14.32 4.23
CA GLU A 93 3.34 -14.48 5.54
C GLU A 93 3.54 -13.13 6.21
N LEU A 94 3.96 -12.11 5.45
CA LEU A 94 4.09 -10.74 5.94
C LEU A 94 2.74 -10.14 6.35
N ILE A 95 1.70 -10.29 5.52
CA ILE A 95 0.34 -9.82 5.83
C ILE A 95 -0.20 -10.53 7.08
N ALA A 96 -0.01 -11.85 7.17
CA ALA A 96 -0.44 -12.63 8.33
C ALA A 96 0.26 -12.17 9.62
N ALA A 97 1.58 -11.94 9.57
CA ALA A 97 2.34 -11.41 10.69
C ALA A 97 1.85 -10.02 11.13
N LEU A 98 1.60 -9.11 10.18
CA LEU A 98 1.04 -7.78 10.47
C LEU A 98 -0.32 -7.87 11.15
N LYS A 99 -1.23 -8.71 10.64
CA LYS A 99 -2.56 -8.94 11.24
C LYS A 99 -2.45 -9.47 12.67
N GLN A 100 -1.56 -10.45 12.89
CA GLN A 100 -1.35 -11.03 14.20
C GLN A 100 -0.76 -10.03 15.20
N THR A 101 0.24 -9.25 14.79
CA THR A 101 0.90 -8.27 15.66
C THR A 101 0.01 -7.07 15.97
N LEU A 102 -0.78 -6.59 15.00
CA LEU A 102 -1.66 -5.44 15.17
C LEU A 102 -3.03 -5.81 15.77
N GLY A 103 -3.45 -7.08 15.65
CA GLY A 103 -4.75 -7.55 16.12
C GLY A 103 -5.94 -7.04 15.29
N ILE A 104 -5.72 -6.70 14.01
CA ILE A 104 -6.73 -6.18 13.07
C ILE A 104 -6.81 -7.02 11.80
N ARG A 105 -7.88 -6.83 11.03
CA ARG A 105 -8.02 -7.38 9.68
C ARG A 105 -7.51 -6.39 8.62
N GLU A 106 -7.54 -6.83 7.38
CA GLU A 106 -7.32 -5.97 6.22
C GLU A 106 -8.45 -4.92 6.14
N ASP A 107 -8.10 -3.71 5.71
CA ASP A 107 -8.92 -2.50 5.66
C ASP A 107 -9.50 -2.03 7.01
N GLU A 108 -8.95 -2.53 8.12
CA GLU A 108 -9.25 -2.05 9.47
C GLU A 108 -8.14 -1.15 10.03
N THR A 109 -8.50 -0.33 11.00
CA THR A 109 -7.60 0.57 11.72
C THR A 109 -7.49 0.11 13.17
N THR A 110 -6.29 0.15 13.75
CA THR A 110 -6.07 -0.20 15.14
C THR A 110 -6.84 0.73 16.09
N PRO A 111 -7.27 0.26 17.29
CA PRO A 111 -8.07 1.06 18.22
C PRO A 111 -7.38 2.34 18.72
N ASP A 112 -6.04 2.37 18.68
CA ASP A 112 -5.23 3.55 19.01
C ASP A 112 -5.12 4.56 17.85
N GLY A 113 -5.73 4.29 16.69
CA GLY A 113 -5.70 5.15 15.51
C GLY A 113 -4.32 5.25 14.85
N MET A 114 -3.40 4.34 15.18
CA MET A 114 -2.02 4.42 14.69
C MET A 114 -1.85 3.78 13.31
N PHE A 115 -2.43 2.60 13.07
CA PHE A 115 -2.17 1.81 11.87
C PHE A 115 -3.45 1.39 11.17
N THR A 116 -3.48 1.56 9.85
CA THR A 116 -4.44 0.91 8.96
C THR A 116 -3.70 -0.08 8.09
N LEU A 117 -4.18 -1.32 7.97
CA LEU A 117 -3.56 -2.34 7.12
C LEU A 117 -4.35 -2.50 5.83
N GLN A 118 -3.70 -2.36 4.68
CA GLN A 118 -4.29 -2.56 3.36
C GLN A 118 -3.48 -3.56 2.55
N ARG A 119 -4.21 -4.48 1.91
CA ARG A 119 -3.69 -5.32 0.84
C ARG A 119 -3.85 -4.56 -0.47
N VAL A 120 -2.76 -4.39 -1.20
CA VAL A 120 -2.76 -3.63 -2.46
C VAL A 120 -2.12 -4.44 -3.58
N LYS A 121 -2.34 -3.96 -4.82
CA LYS A 121 -1.71 -4.53 -6.01
C LYS A 121 -0.29 -3.98 -6.22
N CYS A 122 0.28 -4.24 -7.39
CA CYS A 122 1.66 -3.93 -7.71
C CYS A 122 2.09 -2.52 -7.27
N LEU A 123 3.14 -2.48 -6.44
CA LEU A 123 3.82 -1.26 -5.99
C LEU A 123 5.11 -0.97 -6.79
N ALA A 124 5.28 -1.59 -7.96
CA ALA A 124 6.37 -1.32 -8.90
C ALA A 124 7.82 -1.42 -8.36
N ALA A 125 8.04 -2.16 -7.27
CA ALA A 125 9.37 -2.42 -6.69
C ALA A 125 9.66 -3.93 -6.59
N CYS A 126 9.33 -4.67 -7.66
CA CYS A 126 9.42 -6.14 -7.69
C CYS A 126 10.84 -6.67 -7.48
N ASP A 127 11.87 -5.89 -7.79
CA ASP A 127 13.27 -6.20 -7.52
C ASP A 127 13.57 -6.36 -6.01
N ARG A 128 12.77 -5.73 -5.15
CA ARG A 128 12.90 -5.79 -3.68
C ARG A 128 11.72 -6.46 -2.96
N ALA A 129 10.97 -7.30 -3.66
CA ALA A 129 9.83 -8.04 -3.11
C ALA A 129 10.20 -8.86 -1.84
N PRO A 130 9.30 -9.04 -0.85
CA PRO A 130 7.95 -8.48 -0.78
C PRO A 130 7.99 -6.98 -0.47
N VAL A 131 7.06 -6.23 -1.05
CA VAL A 131 7.05 -4.76 -0.96
C VAL A 131 5.97 -4.30 0.03
N LEU A 132 6.39 -3.46 0.99
CA LEU A 132 5.51 -2.76 1.91
C LEU A 132 5.71 -1.25 1.76
N GLN A 133 4.62 -0.50 1.83
CA GLN A 133 4.63 0.95 1.98
C GLN A 133 3.96 1.39 3.28
N ALA A 134 4.46 2.47 3.87
CA ALA A 134 3.81 3.15 4.99
C ALA A 134 3.58 4.63 4.61
N ASN A 135 2.34 5.02 4.30
CA ASN A 135 2.03 6.35 3.71
C ASN A 135 2.89 6.68 2.47
N LEU A 136 3.08 5.70 1.58
CA LEU A 136 3.95 5.75 0.41
C LEU A 136 5.47 5.82 0.68
N ASP A 137 5.91 5.74 1.94
CA ASP A 137 7.30 5.40 2.26
C ASP A 137 7.55 3.95 1.86
N TYR A 138 8.48 3.66 0.96
CA TYR A 138 8.87 2.28 0.71
C TYR A 138 9.68 1.76 1.88
N VAL A 139 9.34 0.55 2.36
CA VAL A 139 10.10 -0.15 3.38
C VAL A 139 10.51 -1.51 2.82
N TYR A 140 11.80 -1.67 2.54
CA TYR A 140 12.37 -2.87 1.95
C TYR A 140 12.91 -3.84 3.01
N ASP A 141 13.09 -5.10 2.58
CA ASP A 141 13.64 -6.19 3.39
C ASP A 141 12.85 -6.44 4.70
N VAL A 142 11.54 -6.23 4.64
CA VAL A 142 10.61 -6.52 5.74
C VAL A 142 10.26 -8.00 5.70
N THR A 143 10.66 -8.71 6.74
CA THR A 143 10.32 -10.11 6.98
C THR A 143 9.36 -10.23 8.17
N PRO A 144 8.62 -11.34 8.33
CA PRO A 144 7.69 -11.54 9.44
C PRO A 144 8.31 -11.29 10.83
N ASP A 145 9.57 -11.67 11.04
CA ASP A 145 10.30 -11.45 12.29
C ASP A 145 10.65 -9.98 12.56
N ARG A 146 10.71 -9.14 11.51
CA ARG A 146 11.03 -7.70 11.59
C ARG A 146 9.80 -6.81 11.75
N VAL A 147 8.58 -7.36 11.65
CA VAL A 147 7.32 -6.60 11.75
C VAL A 147 7.25 -5.80 13.05
N GLN A 148 7.59 -6.40 14.19
CA GLN A 148 7.55 -5.70 15.47
C GLN A 148 8.53 -4.51 15.52
N ALA A 149 9.73 -4.67 14.95
CA ALA A 149 10.72 -3.61 14.87
C ALA A 149 10.23 -2.46 13.98
N LEU A 150 9.63 -2.79 12.83
CA LEU A 150 9.02 -1.81 11.91
C LEU A 150 7.93 -1.00 12.62
N LEU A 151 6.99 -1.65 13.29
CA LEU A 151 5.89 -0.97 13.97
C LEU A 151 6.38 -0.06 15.10
N ASN A 152 7.41 -0.47 15.84
CA ASN A 152 8.02 0.35 16.88
C ASN A 152 8.71 1.60 16.30
N ASP A 153 9.42 1.45 15.19
CA ASP A 153 10.03 2.59 14.49
C ASP A 153 8.96 3.58 14.01
N LEU A 154 7.91 3.09 13.34
CA LEU A 154 6.81 3.93 12.88
C LEU A 154 6.11 4.66 14.05
N ARG A 155 5.97 4.03 15.22
CA ARG A 155 5.46 4.68 16.45
C ARG A 155 6.42 5.77 16.95
N SER A 156 7.73 5.53 16.92
CA SER A 156 8.75 6.53 17.30
C SER A 156 8.71 7.74 16.37
N ARG A 157 8.76 7.49 15.06
CA ARG A 157 8.59 8.52 14.02
C ARG A 157 7.27 9.26 14.18
N ALA A 158 6.21 8.57 14.66
CA ALA A 158 4.94 9.19 14.96
C ALA A 158 5.00 10.20 16.11
N ALA A 159 5.77 9.90 17.16
CA ALA A 159 5.97 10.76 18.30
C ALA A 159 6.88 11.97 18.00
N GLU A 160 7.85 11.83 17.09
CA GLU A 160 8.84 12.88 16.75
C GLU A 160 8.25 14.05 15.93
N ALA A 161 6.94 14.07 15.67
CA ALA A 161 6.24 15.13 14.92
C ALA A 161 6.87 15.50 13.56
N ARG A 162 7.64 14.59 12.94
CA ARG A 162 8.12 14.73 11.55
C ARG A 162 6.95 15.04 10.61
N LYS A 163 7.15 15.96 9.66
CA LYS A 163 6.17 16.24 8.60
C LYS A 163 5.85 14.94 7.87
N ARG A 164 4.57 14.58 7.89
CA ARG A 164 4.03 13.35 7.30
C ARG A 164 2.78 13.70 6.54
N GLY A 165 2.52 12.93 5.49
CA GLY A 165 1.39 13.11 4.61
C GLY A 165 0.93 11.74 4.16
N VAL A 166 -0.37 11.52 4.22
CA VAL A 166 -0.99 10.27 3.78
C VAL A 166 -0.96 10.18 2.24
N SER A 167 -0.76 11.32 1.56
CA SER A 167 -0.59 11.43 0.11
C SER A 167 0.81 11.09 -0.43
N GLY A 168 1.78 10.77 0.45
CA GLY A 168 3.17 10.53 0.07
C GLY A 168 3.98 11.77 -0.30
N ARG A 169 3.45 12.97 -0.06
CA ARG A 169 4.17 14.24 -0.25
C ARG A 169 5.53 14.30 0.44
N PHE A 170 5.64 13.66 1.60
CA PHE A 170 6.86 13.58 2.40
C PHE A 170 7.47 12.18 2.40
N ALA A 171 7.18 11.39 1.36
CA ALA A 171 7.57 9.99 1.34
C ALA A 171 9.09 9.79 1.21
N GLU A 172 9.63 8.92 2.05
CA GLU A 172 11.04 8.55 2.15
C GLU A 172 11.19 7.02 2.04
N ASP A 173 12.33 6.55 1.54
CA ASP A 173 12.57 5.11 1.39
C ASP A 173 13.45 4.59 2.53
N TYR A 174 13.16 3.38 2.99
CA TYR A 174 13.81 2.72 4.12
C TYR A 174 14.13 1.26 3.80
N GLU A 175 15.16 0.71 4.45
CA GLU A 175 15.57 -0.69 4.30
C GLU A 175 16.05 -1.25 5.64
N PHE A 176 15.73 -2.51 5.92
CA PHE A 176 16.34 -3.22 7.04
C PHE A 176 17.72 -3.77 6.68
N THR A 177 18.75 -3.31 7.40
CA THR A 177 20.10 -3.86 7.26
C THR A 177 20.18 -5.30 7.75
N ARG A 178 21.29 -5.99 7.43
CA ARG A 178 21.57 -7.35 7.93
C ARG A 178 21.56 -7.44 9.45
N ASP A 179 21.99 -6.38 10.12
CA ASP A 179 22.01 -6.27 11.58
C ASP A 179 20.61 -6.00 12.19
N GLY A 180 19.55 -6.01 11.37
CA GLY A 180 18.17 -5.81 11.82
C GLY A 180 17.78 -4.36 12.10
N ARG A 181 18.62 -3.39 11.71
CA ARG A 181 18.33 -1.96 11.89
C ARG A 181 17.61 -1.40 10.69
N LEU A 182 16.55 -0.62 10.92
CA LEU A 182 15.90 0.14 9.86
C LEU A 182 16.69 1.41 9.58
N VAL A 183 17.07 1.64 8.32
CA VAL A 183 17.83 2.83 7.90
C VAL A 183 17.15 3.50 6.72
N GLN A 184 17.20 4.83 6.69
CA GLN A 184 16.75 5.61 5.53
C GLN A 184 17.77 5.46 4.39
N ILE A 185 17.26 5.30 3.17
CA ILE A 185 18.06 5.23 1.95
C ILE A 185 17.67 6.36 1.00
N GLU A 186 18.55 6.65 0.04
CA GLU A 186 18.20 7.57 -1.04
C GLU A 186 17.08 6.98 -1.89
N ARG A 187 16.07 7.81 -2.19
CA ARG A 187 14.98 7.41 -3.08
C ARG A 187 15.54 7.13 -4.47
N PHE A 188 15.19 5.99 -5.05
CA PHE A 188 15.80 5.44 -6.27
C PHE A 188 17.27 4.97 -6.12
N ALA A 189 17.72 4.65 -4.91
CA ALA A 189 19.01 4.01 -4.71
C ALA A 189 19.16 2.76 -5.60
N PRO A 190 20.33 2.55 -6.23
CA PRO A 190 20.54 1.43 -7.14
C PRO A 190 20.24 0.10 -6.45
N TYR A 191 19.62 -0.83 -7.19
CA TYR A 191 19.33 -2.18 -6.72
C TYR A 191 20.60 -2.84 -6.17
N ARG A 192 20.51 -3.38 -4.95
CA ARG A 192 21.54 -4.22 -4.36
C ARG A 192 21.07 -5.67 -4.43
N PRO A 193 21.79 -6.56 -5.15
CA PRO A 193 21.41 -7.95 -5.27
C PRO A 193 21.23 -8.58 -3.89
N ARG A 194 20.07 -9.22 -3.67
CA ARG A 194 19.90 -10.08 -2.51
C ARG A 194 20.75 -11.34 -2.70
N GLU A 195 21.57 -11.65 -1.70
CA GLU A 195 22.20 -12.96 -1.60
C GLU A 195 21.11 -13.94 -1.13
N PHE A 196 20.57 -14.72 -2.06
CA PHE A 196 19.72 -15.84 -1.71
C PHE A 196 20.61 -16.89 -1.04
N VAL A 197 20.49 -17.03 0.28
CA VAL A 197 20.99 -18.22 0.96
C VAL A 197 20.06 -19.36 0.55
N ILE A 198 20.45 -20.08 -0.50
CA ILE A 198 19.79 -21.34 -0.85
C ILE A 198 20.20 -22.32 0.23
N GLU A 199 19.38 -22.43 1.27
CA GLU A 199 19.50 -23.56 2.18
C GLU A 199 19.34 -24.83 1.34
N PRO A 200 20.27 -25.79 1.43
CA PRO A 200 20.11 -27.05 0.73
C PRO A 200 18.77 -27.65 1.16
N PRO A 201 17.95 -28.15 0.21
CA PRO A 201 16.67 -28.73 0.56
C PRO A 201 16.91 -29.76 1.65
N ALA A 202 16.10 -29.69 2.73
CA ALA A 202 16.11 -30.72 3.75
C ALA A 202 16.06 -32.08 3.03
N ALA A 203 16.97 -33.00 3.42
CA ALA A 203 17.05 -34.31 2.80
C ALA A 203 15.64 -34.88 2.68
N PRO A 204 15.23 -35.36 1.50
CA PRO A 204 13.86 -35.77 1.28
C PRO A 204 13.49 -36.80 2.35
N ALA A 205 12.48 -36.47 3.17
CA ALA A 205 11.85 -37.46 4.01
C ALA A 205 11.46 -38.63 3.10
N THR A 206 11.77 -39.86 3.53
CA THR A 206 11.48 -41.06 2.75
C THR A 206 10.03 -40.98 2.29
N PRO A 207 9.77 -40.98 0.97
CA PRO A 207 8.40 -40.86 0.49
C PRO A 207 7.59 -42.02 1.08
N PRO A 208 6.37 -41.78 1.57
CA PRO A 208 5.48 -42.88 1.90
C PRO A 208 5.36 -43.79 0.67
N PRO A 209 5.24 -45.12 0.84
CA PRO A 209 5.17 -46.06 -0.27
C PRO A 209 4.13 -45.56 -1.27
N SER A 210 4.55 -45.40 -2.53
CA SER A 210 3.69 -44.90 -3.60
C SER A 210 2.51 -45.84 -3.75
N VAL A 211 1.33 -45.42 -3.32
CA VAL A 211 0.09 -46.01 -3.82
C VAL A 211 -0.03 -45.50 -5.24
N ALA A 212 0.07 -46.41 -6.22
CA ALA A 212 -0.15 -46.06 -7.61
C ALA A 212 -1.53 -45.37 -7.71
N PRO A 213 -1.65 -44.19 -8.33
CA PRO A 213 -2.96 -43.64 -8.62
C PRO A 213 -3.66 -44.65 -9.54
N GLU A 214 -4.85 -45.10 -9.14
CA GLU A 214 -5.74 -45.83 -10.05
C GLU A 214 -5.90 -44.95 -11.28
N ALA A 215 -5.46 -45.46 -12.43
CA ALA A 215 -5.72 -44.82 -13.70
C ALA A 215 -7.23 -44.69 -13.83
N ASP A 216 -7.73 -43.45 -13.80
CA ASP A 216 -9.09 -43.13 -14.18
C ASP A 216 -9.23 -43.53 -15.65
N ALA A 217 -9.69 -44.76 -15.86
CA ALA A 217 -10.00 -45.31 -17.16
C ALA A 217 -11.16 -44.49 -17.69
N GLY A 218 -10.84 -43.56 -18.60
CA GLY A 218 -11.76 -42.56 -19.12
C GLY A 218 -13.18 -43.09 -19.33
N LEU A 219 -14.12 -42.52 -18.58
CA LEU A 219 -15.55 -42.66 -18.77
C LEU A 219 -16.20 -41.27 -18.59
N ASP A 220 -16.71 -40.76 -19.71
CA ASP A 220 -17.72 -39.70 -19.87
C ASP A 220 -17.47 -38.31 -19.26
N ARG A 221 -16.84 -37.45 -20.07
CA ARG A 221 -17.24 -36.03 -20.11
C ARG A 221 -18.50 -35.93 -20.98
N PRO A 222 -19.68 -35.60 -20.43
CA PRO A 222 -20.86 -35.40 -21.26
C PRO A 222 -20.67 -34.21 -22.20
N ASP A 223 -20.91 -34.48 -23.47
CA ASP A 223 -20.69 -33.65 -24.65
C ASP A 223 -21.62 -32.42 -24.69
N THR A 224 -21.42 -31.48 -23.75
CA THR A 224 -22.17 -30.23 -23.67
C THR A 224 -21.27 -29.02 -23.90
N ARG A 225 -20.53 -29.03 -25.02
CA ARG A 225 -20.09 -27.77 -25.62
C ARG A 225 -21.32 -27.06 -26.16
N LYS A 226 -21.85 -26.11 -25.38
CA LYS A 226 -22.73 -25.08 -25.93
C LYS A 226 -21.98 -24.40 -27.08
N ALA A 227 -22.50 -24.55 -28.30
CA ALA A 227 -22.08 -23.74 -29.43
C ALA A 227 -22.29 -22.27 -29.07
N SER A 228 -21.20 -21.50 -29.07
CA SER A 228 -21.25 -20.04 -28.97
C SER A 228 -21.72 -19.50 -30.32
N PRO A 229 -22.82 -18.73 -30.41
CA PRO A 229 -23.28 -18.20 -31.68
C PRO A 229 -22.57 -16.89 -31.99
N LEU A 230 -21.45 -16.98 -32.71
CA LEU A 230 -20.86 -15.90 -33.50
C LEU A 230 -20.20 -16.49 -34.75
#